data_AF-D0SFD8-F1
#
_entry.id   AF-D0SFD8-F1
#
_cell.length_a   1.000
_cell.length_b   1.000
_cell.length_c   1.000
_cell.angle_alpha   90.00
_cell.angle_beta   90.00
_cell.angle_gamma   90.00
#
_symmetry.space_group_name_H-M   'P 1'
#
loop_
_entity.id
_entity.type
_entity.pdbx_description
1 polymer ?
#
loop_
_entity_poly.entity_id
_entity_poly.type
_entity_poly.pdbx_seq_one_letter_code
_entity_poly.pdbx_strand_id
1 'polypeptide(L)'
;MSLLRRWFDPMRSRWFYQKPIRQTVVSTEQGLSIHLRLDDVYSYLAVQQLPQIEEILADELKPLKVVISSQAAEPPNQMSALEWQTYCLNDAKILSRQHRFSFHDTPEQPSPEALSQAETILRHTPLRGQDFLYLLEDVFHMLWQKQEGKLRTLYAMASRHHQEQHFPERIFNDDAVLASYFQLGDRQYHAVDDLLRLTRRLKQQKLFTDNPIFLINHIDWREHLISDAEELNEIQALDPELDLYVALEDPISWLLLAYIKEELADYYNIQLNVYPLSYHGRDGFDWSLATRLSKRTEIKFTPFCRPTQAATLAMAQLFYSVPEEQRVDAMYRILKAVWTQGKDLSFKSHFDQLMQELEITALITEDVEAKLQENDMLCEMKSQPDFPVIELRVDGQSYVFNSLYRVWMIESIFSNVLEDQYKTDPVDESEG
;
A
#
# COMPACT_ATOMS: atom_id res chain seq x y z
N MET A 1 12.99 -19.53 -24.16
CA MET A 1 13.16 -19.33 -22.70
C MET A 1 12.11 -20.06 -21.82
N SER A 2 11.02 -20.63 -22.37
CA SER A 2 9.94 -21.28 -21.58
C SER A 2 10.37 -22.57 -20.82
N LEU A 3 11.22 -23.43 -21.42
CA LEU A 3 11.60 -24.71 -20.80
C LEU A 3 12.31 -24.54 -19.44
N LEU A 4 13.21 -23.57 -19.30
CA LEU A 4 13.90 -23.34 -18.02
C LEU A 4 12.91 -22.85 -16.95
N ARG A 5 12.04 -21.87 -17.26
CA ARG A 5 11.05 -21.36 -16.29
C ARG A 5 10.09 -22.46 -15.84
N ARG A 6 9.56 -23.26 -16.78
CA ARG A 6 8.61 -24.35 -16.49
C ARG A 6 9.13 -25.40 -15.50
N TRP A 7 10.41 -25.73 -15.54
CA TRP A 7 11.01 -26.70 -14.61
C TRP A 7 11.58 -26.03 -13.36
N PHE A 8 12.29 -24.91 -13.51
CA PHE A 8 12.99 -24.26 -12.40
C PHE A 8 12.09 -23.41 -11.50
N ASP A 9 11.09 -22.70 -12.03
CA ASP A 9 10.24 -21.84 -11.21
C ASP A 9 9.41 -22.65 -10.19
N PRO A 10 8.79 -23.80 -10.52
CA PRO A 10 8.09 -24.62 -9.52
C PRO A 10 9.00 -25.17 -8.42
N MET A 11 10.25 -25.54 -8.76
CA MET A 11 11.23 -25.99 -7.77
C MET A 11 11.72 -24.84 -6.89
N ARG A 12 12.05 -23.69 -7.51
CA ARG A 12 12.58 -22.51 -6.83
C ARG A 12 11.52 -21.85 -5.94
N SER A 13 10.26 -21.79 -6.39
CA SER A 13 9.13 -21.24 -5.63
C SER A 13 8.87 -22.03 -4.35
N ARG A 14 8.86 -23.37 -4.42
CA ARG A 14 8.75 -24.22 -3.22
C ARG A 14 9.89 -23.96 -2.24
N TRP A 15 11.11 -23.85 -2.74
CA TRP A 15 12.27 -23.53 -1.90
C TRP A 15 12.16 -22.14 -1.26
N PHE A 16 11.70 -21.12 -1.99
CA PHE A 16 11.45 -19.79 -1.44
C PHE A 16 10.38 -19.81 -0.33
N TYR A 17 9.27 -20.49 -0.56
CA TYR A 17 8.14 -20.54 0.37
C TYR A 17 8.45 -21.31 1.65
N GLN A 18 9.21 -22.41 1.51
CA GLN A 18 9.60 -23.28 2.62
C GLN A 18 10.85 -22.82 3.37
N LYS A 19 11.54 -21.76 2.91
CA LYS A 19 12.65 -21.20 3.67
C LYS A 19 12.13 -20.82 5.06
N PRO A 20 12.69 -21.40 6.15
CA PRO A 20 12.38 -20.92 7.47
C PRO A 20 12.68 -19.42 7.47
N ILE A 21 11.73 -18.60 7.94
CA ILE A 21 11.99 -17.19 8.18
C ILE A 21 13.04 -17.18 9.28
N ARG A 22 14.31 -17.19 8.90
CA ARG A 22 15.39 -16.94 9.85
C ARG A 22 15.10 -15.55 10.38
N GLN A 23 14.81 -15.46 11.67
CA GLN A 23 14.90 -14.23 12.42
C GLN A 23 16.37 -13.81 12.38
N THR A 24 16.77 -13.20 11.27
CA THR A 24 18.04 -12.47 11.20
C THR A 24 17.87 -11.34 12.19
N VAL A 25 18.50 -11.47 13.35
CA VAL A 25 18.76 -10.35 14.26
C VAL A 25 19.35 -9.24 13.38
N VAL A 26 18.67 -8.11 13.35
CA VAL A 26 19.10 -6.98 12.53
C VAL A 26 20.12 -6.22 13.36
N SER A 27 21.22 -5.79 12.73
CA SER A 27 22.24 -5.01 13.42
C SER A 27 21.61 -3.74 14.01
N THR A 28 21.91 -3.47 15.27
CA THR A 28 21.56 -2.24 16.00
C THR A 28 22.73 -1.27 16.08
N GLU A 29 23.89 -1.60 15.51
CA GLU A 29 25.12 -0.78 15.59
C GLU A 29 24.93 0.65 15.06
N GLN A 30 24.08 0.82 14.06
CA GLN A 30 23.78 2.13 13.47
C GLN A 30 22.57 2.82 14.11
N GLY A 31 21.94 2.21 15.12
CA GLY A 31 20.68 2.68 15.70
C GLY A 31 19.49 2.53 14.74
N LEU A 32 18.39 3.18 15.08
CA LEU A 32 17.23 3.35 14.21
C LEU A 32 17.29 4.75 13.59
N SER A 33 17.13 4.84 12.27
CA SER A 33 16.97 6.12 11.58
C SER A 33 15.62 6.24 10.89
N ILE A 34 15.15 7.47 10.71
CA ILE A 34 14.02 7.81 9.84
C ILE A 34 14.48 8.81 8.79
N HIS A 35 14.13 8.55 7.53
CA HIS A 35 14.40 9.41 6.40
C HIS A 35 13.11 10.11 6.01
N LEU A 36 13.16 11.44 6.03
CA LEU A 36 12.03 12.34 5.86
C LEU A 36 12.32 13.35 4.76
N ARG A 37 11.25 13.93 4.22
CA ARG A 37 11.27 15.15 3.42
C ARG A 37 10.17 16.08 3.92
N LEU A 38 10.45 17.38 3.98
CA LEU A 38 9.48 18.37 4.47
C LEU A 38 8.27 18.54 3.53
N ASP A 39 8.46 18.27 2.24
CA ASP A 39 7.44 18.31 1.19
C ASP A 39 6.81 16.93 0.90
N ASP A 40 7.14 15.90 1.70
CA ASP A 40 6.52 14.58 1.61
C ASP A 40 5.40 14.42 2.65
N VAL A 41 4.20 14.12 2.16
CA VAL A 41 3.02 13.92 3.02
C VAL A 41 3.13 12.65 3.87
N TYR A 42 3.83 11.61 3.40
CA TYR A 42 4.06 10.42 4.21
C TYR A 42 5.04 10.70 5.36
N SER A 43 5.98 11.63 5.15
CA SER A 43 6.82 12.16 6.23
C SER A 43 5.98 12.87 7.29
N TYR A 44 4.95 13.64 6.89
CA TYR A 44 4.02 14.25 7.85
C TYR A 44 3.25 13.22 8.68
N LEU A 45 2.73 12.16 8.06
CA LEU A 45 2.05 11.10 8.82
C LEU A 45 3.02 10.37 9.76
N ALA A 46 4.25 10.11 9.31
CA ALA A 46 5.26 9.43 10.10
C ALA A 46 5.70 10.22 11.35
N VAL A 47 5.87 11.54 11.25
CA VAL A 47 6.36 12.35 12.37
C VAL A 47 5.44 12.34 13.58
N GLN A 48 4.13 12.19 13.37
CA GLN A 48 3.11 12.12 14.44
C GLN A 48 3.26 10.87 15.34
N GLN A 49 4.11 9.91 14.97
CA GLN A 49 4.36 8.69 15.74
C GLN A 49 5.71 8.70 16.44
N LEU A 50 6.63 9.59 16.04
CA LEU A 50 8.02 9.54 16.49
C LEU A 50 8.20 9.81 17.99
N PRO A 51 7.49 10.77 18.62
CA PRO A 51 7.65 11.00 20.06
C PRO A 51 7.32 9.76 20.89
N GLN A 52 6.26 9.04 20.52
CA GLN A 52 5.85 7.82 21.21
C GLN A 52 6.78 6.63 20.89
N ILE A 53 7.31 6.55 19.66
CA ILE A 53 8.34 5.56 19.29
C ILE A 53 9.62 5.78 20.12
N GLU A 54 10.10 7.02 20.22
CA GLU A 54 11.26 7.41 21.02
C GLU A 54 11.08 7.09 22.50
N GLU A 55 9.88 7.27 23.05
CA GLU A 55 9.59 6.96 24.44
C GLU A 55 9.85 5.49 24.77
N ILE A 56 9.31 4.58 23.95
CA ILE A 56 9.35 3.14 24.20
C ILE A 56 10.57 2.43 23.58
N LEU A 57 11.40 3.12 22.80
CA LEU A 57 12.63 2.56 22.25
C LEU A 57 13.59 2.13 23.37
N ALA A 58 14.36 1.05 23.15
CA ALA A 58 15.45 0.69 24.04
C ALA A 58 16.58 1.74 23.99
N ASP A 59 17.25 1.98 25.12
CA ASP A 59 18.31 2.99 25.25
C ASP A 59 19.43 2.83 24.21
N GLU A 60 19.74 1.59 23.80
CA GLU A 60 20.76 1.32 22.77
C GLU A 60 20.41 1.84 21.37
N LEU A 61 19.12 2.11 21.11
CA LEU A 61 18.65 2.70 19.86
C LEU A 61 18.39 4.20 19.97
N LYS A 62 18.45 4.77 21.18
CA LYS A 62 18.23 6.19 21.42
C LYS A 62 19.53 6.99 21.26
N PRO A 63 19.43 8.26 20.81
CA PRO A 63 18.24 8.90 20.26
C PRO A 63 17.90 8.39 18.86
N LEU A 64 16.62 8.41 18.49
CA LEU A 64 16.20 8.21 17.09
C LEU A 64 16.94 9.18 16.17
N LYS A 65 17.58 8.65 15.12
CA LYS A 65 18.29 9.46 14.13
C LYS A 65 17.29 9.98 13.09
N VAL A 66 17.23 11.29 12.92
CA VAL A 66 16.36 11.95 11.94
C VAL A 66 17.20 12.45 10.77
N VAL A 67 16.90 11.96 9.58
CA VAL A 67 17.52 12.39 8.32
C VAL A 67 16.47 13.14 7.51
N ILE A 68 16.69 14.43 7.24
CA ILE A 68 15.80 15.27 6.44
C ILE A 68 16.50 15.55 5.12
N SER A 69 15.95 15.00 4.04
CA SER A 69 16.44 15.26 2.70
C SER A 69 15.73 16.43 2.04
N SER A 70 16.46 17.18 1.23
CA SER A 70 15.96 18.24 0.36
C SER A 70 15.45 17.72 -1.01
N GLN A 71 15.79 16.48 -1.40
CA GLN A 71 15.57 15.97 -2.76
C GLN A 71 14.50 14.89 -2.84
N ALA A 72 13.56 15.11 -3.76
CA ALA A 72 12.63 14.10 -4.21
C ALA A 72 13.33 13.07 -5.11
N ALA A 73 13.05 11.78 -4.92
CA ALA A 73 13.38 10.77 -5.92
C ALA A 73 12.40 10.83 -7.10
N GLU A 74 12.81 10.25 -8.23
CA GLU A 74 11.98 10.12 -9.42
C GLU A 74 10.69 9.33 -9.11
N PRO A 75 9.51 9.84 -9.52
CA PRO A 75 8.26 9.11 -9.41
C PRO A 75 8.32 7.71 -10.07
N PRO A 76 7.57 6.73 -9.52
CA PRO A 76 7.49 5.41 -10.12
C PRO A 76 6.73 5.43 -11.45
N ASN A 77 6.91 4.37 -12.26
CA ASN A 77 6.09 4.04 -13.41
C ASN A 77 5.86 5.19 -14.42
N GLN A 78 6.87 6.03 -14.64
CA GLN A 78 6.83 7.15 -15.59
C GLN A 78 5.77 8.22 -15.28
N MET A 79 5.23 8.21 -14.06
CA MET A 79 4.33 9.27 -13.59
C MET A 79 5.08 10.61 -13.61
N SER A 80 4.37 11.68 -13.95
CA SER A 80 4.85 13.03 -13.70
C SER A 80 4.92 13.30 -12.19
N ALA A 81 5.74 14.28 -11.80
CA ALA A 81 5.83 14.71 -10.41
C ALA A 81 4.47 15.15 -9.84
N LEU A 82 3.61 15.77 -10.66
CA LEU A 82 2.28 16.21 -10.25
C LEU A 82 1.31 15.04 -10.01
N GLU A 83 1.34 14.02 -10.87
CA GLU A 83 0.51 12.81 -10.70
C GLU A 83 0.91 12.07 -9.43
N TRP A 84 2.21 11.89 -9.20
CA TRP A 84 2.72 11.28 -7.98
C TRP A 84 2.32 12.06 -6.73
N GLN A 85 2.46 13.38 -6.77
CA GLN A 85 2.07 14.26 -5.67
C GLN A 85 0.57 14.17 -5.36
N THR A 86 -0.27 14.15 -6.39
CA THR A 86 -1.73 14.02 -6.27
C THR A 86 -2.10 12.66 -5.68
N TYR A 87 -1.48 11.59 -6.16
CA TYR A 87 -1.64 10.26 -5.60
C TYR A 87 -1.29 10.24 -4.10
N CYS A 88 -0.11 10.74 -3.73
CA CYS A 88 0.36 10.73 -2.34
C CYS A 88 -0.61 11.48 -1.41
N LEU A 89 -1.12 12.63 -1.83
CA LEU A 89 -2.10 13.41 -1.04
C LEU A 89 -3.41 12.65 -0.82
N ASN A 90 -3.92 12.00 -1.87
CA ASN A 90 -5.16 11.23 -1.79
C ASN A 90 -5.00 10.00 -0.90
N ASP A 91 -3.91 9.25 -1.07
CA ASP A 91 -3.59 8.09 -0.23
C ASP A 91 -3.39 8.50 1.23
N ALA A 92 -2.62 9.58 1.48
CA ALA A 92 -2.38 10.07 2.84
C ALA A 92 -3.66 10.53 3.55
N LYS A 93 -4.63 11.12 2.83
CA LYS A 93 -5.94 11.48 3.39
C LYS A 93 -6.72 10.26 3.88
N ILE A 94 -6.57 9.13 3.20
CA ILE A 94 -7.27 7.89 3.56
C ILE A 94 -6.55 7.24 4.74
N LEU A 95 -5.22 7.14 4.68
CA LEU A 95 -4.39 6.67 5.79
C LEU A 95 -4.61 7.49 7.07
N SER A 96 -4.77 8.81 6.95
CA SER A 96 -5.00 9.67 8.10
C SER A 96 -6.32 9.40 8.79
N ARG A 97 -7.39 9.14 8.03
CA ARG A 97 -8.68 8.73 8.60
C ARG A 97 -8.58 7.37 9.27
N GLN A 98 -7.99 6.41 8.57
CA GLN A 98 -7.82 5.05 9.07
C GLN A 98 -7.05 5.00 10.40
N HIS A 99 -5.93 5.72 10.48
CA HIS A 99 -5.05 5.70 11.65
C HIS A 99 -5.29 6.86 12.62
N ARG A 100 -6.32 7.67 12.37
CA ARG A 100 -6.69 8.85 13.17
C ARG A 100 -5.54 9.86 13.32
N PHE A 101 -4.75 10.03 12.26
CA PHE A 101 -3.75 11.09 12.20
C PHE A 101 -4.40 12.45 12.04
N SER A 102 -3.76 13.48 12.61
CA SER A 102 -4.11 14.85 12.33
C SER A 102 -3.83 15.17 10.87
N PHE A 103 -4.83 15.61 10.12
CA PHE A 103 -4.69 15.92 8.71
C PHE A 103 -5.71 16.97 8.28
N HIS A 104 -5.32 17.87 7.38
CA HIS A 104 -6.24 18.91 6.89
C HIS A 104 -7.21 18.31 5.87
N ASP A 105 -8.48 18.75 5.84
CA ASP A 105 -9.48 18.21 4.91
C ASP A 105 -9.15 18.48 3.43
N THR A 106 -8.47 19.60 3.20
CA THR A 106 -7.97 20.07 1.90
C THR A 106 -6.45 20.32 2.00
N PRO A 107 -5.63 19.24 2.03
CA PRO A 107 -4.19 19.39 2.15
C PRO A 107 -3.63 20.06 0.89
N GLU A 108 -2.65 20.94 1.08
CA GLU A 108 -1.93 21.58 -0.01
C GLU A 108 -0.44 21.41 0.22
N GLN A 109 0.29 21.46 -0.88
CA GLN A 109 1.73 21.27 -0.86
C GLN A 109 2.42 22.51 -0.29
N PRO A 110 3.35 22.34 0.66
CA PRO A 110 4.01 23.48 1.27
C PRO A 110 4.77 24.32 0.23
N SER A 111 4.72 25.64 0.38
CA SER A 111 5.44 26.54 -0.52
C SER A 111 6.96 26.44 -0.31
N PRO A 112 7.78 26.73 -1.34
CA PRO A 112 9.24 26.74 -1.21
C PRO A 112 9.76 27.64 -0.09
N GLU A 113 9.08 28.77 0.15
CA GLU A 113 9.41 29.68 1.25
C GLU A 113 9.14 29.02 2.61
N ALA A 114 7.98 28.37 2.77
CA ALA A 114 7.63 27.66 4.00
C ALA A 114 8.59 26.50 4.28
N LEU A 115 8.99 25.74 3.25
CA LEU A 115 9.98 24.66 3.37
C LEU A 115 11.33 25.19 3.87
N SER A 116 11.83 26.29 3.30
CA SER A 116 13.07 26.92 3.74
C SER A 116 13.01 27.44 5.19
N GLN A 117 11.87 28.03 5.58
CA GLN A 117 11.64 28.47 6.96
C GLN A 117 11.63 27.28 7.94
N ALA A 118 10.95 26.20 7.59
CA ALA A 118 10.88 24.98 8.38
C ALA A 118 12.26 24.34 8.57
N GLU A 119 13.05 24.20 7.50
CA GLU A 119 14.41 23.67 7.59
C GLU A 119 15.28 24.54 8.52
N THR A 120 15.19 25.86 8.41
CA THR A 120 15.94 26.79 9.27
C THR A 120 15.55 26.61 10.75
N ILE A 121 14.26 26.48 11.06
CA ILE A 121 13.78 26.22 12.43
C ILE A 121 14.41 24.94 12.98
N LEU A 122 14.37 23.85 12.21
CA LEU A 122 14.86 22.54 12.64
C LEU A 122 16.39 22.50 12.78
N ARG A 123 17.13 23.26 11.97
CA ARG A 123 18.60 23.41 12.08
C ARG A 123 19.04 24.26 13.26
N HIS A 124 18.30 25.32 13.57
CA HIS A 124 18.73 26.30 14.58
C HIS A 124 18.24 25.98 15.99
N THR A 125 17.29 25.05 16.16
CA THR A 125 16.75 24.70 17.48
C THR A 125 17.75 23.92 18.36
N PRO A 126 17.93 24.31 19.63
CA PRO A 126 18.83 23.60 20.55
C PRO A 126 18.17 22.38 21.23
N LEU A 127 16.86 22.15 21.06
CA LEU A 127 16.13 21.00 21.65
C LEU A 127 16.77 19.68 21.24
N ARG A 128 16.66 18.60 22.03
CA ARG A 128 17.18 17.24 21.70
C ARG A 128 16.23 16.13 22.13
N GLY A 129 16.45 14.92 21.61
CA GLY A 129 15.65 13.74 21.94
C GLY A 129 14.17 13.98 21.66
N GLN A 130 13.32 13.60 22.61
CA GLN A 130 11.87 13.72 22.48
C GLN A 130 11.38 15.15 22.25
N ASP A 131 11.98 16.16 22.89
CA ASP A 131 11.62 17.57 22.69
C ASP A 131 11.86 18.04 21.25
N PHE A 132 12.91 17.52 20.61
CA PHE A 132 13.15 17.79 19.18
C PHE A 132 12.10 17.10 18.30
N LEU A 133 11.67 15.89 18.65
CA LEU A 133 10.65 15.17 17.89
C LEU A 133 9.27 15.84 17.98
N TYR A 134 8.91 16.40 19.14
CA TYR A 134 7.70 17.23 19.26
C TYR A 134 7.79 18.49 18.40
N LEU A 135 8.93 19.18 18.40
CA LEU A 135 9.13 20.32 17.51
C LEU A 135 9.08 19.91 16.02
N LEU A 136 9.63 18.75 15.67
CA LEU A 136 9.58 18.22 14.31
C LEU A 136 8.13 17.99 13.88
N GLU A 137 7.34 17.32 14.71
CA GLU A 137 5.90 17.14 14.51
C GLU A 137 5.17 18.48 14.34
N ASP A 138 5.42 19.45 15.23
CA ASP A 138 4.81 20.78 15.17
C ASP A 138 5.16 21.53 13.87
N VAL A 139 6.42 21.47 13.42
CA VAL A 139 6.85 22.12 12.17
C VAL A 139 6.12 21.50 10.97
N PHE A 140 6.05 20.17 10.90
CA PHE A 140 5.27 19.50 9.87
C PHE A 140 3.77 19.83 9.97
N HIS A 141 3.21 19.85 11.17
CA HIS A 141 1.82 20.24 11.39
C HIS A 141 1.57 21.66 10.86
N MET A 142 2.47 22.60 11.11
CA MET A 142 2.34 23.96 10.57
C MET A 142 2.41 24.01 9.05
N LEU A 143 3.28 23.21 8.42
CA LEU A 143 3.40 23.12 6.96
C LEU A 143 2.12 22.55 6.32
N TRP A 144 1.59 21.46 6.87
CA TRP A 144 0.52 20.68 6.23
C TRP A 144 -0.90 21.10 6.66
N GLN A 145 -1.04 21.92 7.70
CA GLN A 145 -2.32 22.44 8.21
C GLN A 145 -2.55 23.92 7.90
N LYS A 146 -1.83 24.46 6.90
CA LYS A 146 -1.95 25.86 6.45
C LYS A 146 -1.71 26.89 7.58
N GLN A 147 -0.82 26.60 8.53
CA GLN A 147 -0.53 27.48 9.67
C GLN A 147 0.71 28.36 9.44
N GLU A 148 0.83 28.98 8.26
CA GLU A 148 2.01 29.75 7.86
C GLU A 148 2.36 30.90 8.84
N GLY A 149 1.36 31.54 9.45
CA GLY A 149 1.59 32.62 10.42
C GLY A 149 2.36 32.15 11.67
N LYS A 150 2.07 30.94 12.16
CA LYS A 150 2.80 30.34 13.28
C LYS A 150 4.23 29.97 12.86
N LEU A 151 4.37 29.37 11.67
CA LEU A 151 5.67 29.02 11.10
C LEU A 151 6.59 30.24 10.98
N ARG A 152 6.10 31.35 10.41
CA ARG A 152 6.86 32.60 10.28
C ARG A 152 7.31 33.17 11.63
N THR A 153 6.45 33.06 12.66
CA THR A 153 6.77 33.52 14.02
C THR A 153 7.91 32.68 14.61
N LEU A 154 7.79 31.35 14.49
CA LEU A 154 8.81 30.42 14.98
C LEU A 154 10.14 30.58 14.22
N TYR A 155 10.09 30.78 12.91
CA TYR A 155 11.24 31.09 12.07
C TYR A 155 11.97 32.37 12.52
N ALA A 156 11.22 33.44 12.81
CA ALA A 156 11.81 34.68 13.31
C ALA A 156 12.51 34.48 14.66
N MET A 157 11.94 33.64 15.54
CA MET A 157 12.57 33.30 16.82
C MET A 157 13.83 32.47 16.63
N ALA A 158 13.78 31.42 15.80
CA ALA A 158 14.91 30.54 15.52
C ALA A 158 16.08 31.31 14.88
N SER A 159 15.78 32.15 13.87
CA SER A 159 16.80 32.88 13.10
C SER A 159 17.48 34.01 13.89
N ARG A 160 16.76 34.66 14.82
CA ARG A 160 17.29 35.80 15.57
C ARG A 160 18.02 35.39 16.85
N HIS A 161 17.58 34.31 17.49
CA HIS A 161 18.06 33.95 18.83
C HIS A 161 19.01 32.76 18.85
N HIS A 162 19.08 31.97 17.76
CA HIS A 162 19.88 30.76 17.72
C HIS A 162 20.74 30.70 16.45
N GLN A 163 21.95 30.16 16.61
CA GLN A 163 22.81 29.77 15.49
C GLN A 163 22.49 28.34 15.05
N GLU A 164 22.94 27.95 13.87
CA GLU A 164 22.85 26.57 13.41
C GLU A 164 23.45 25.61 14.44
N GLN A 165 22.71 24.54 14.75
CA GLN A 165 23.10 23.51 15.69
C GLN A 165 23.53 22.26 14.92
N HIS A 166 24.59 21.60 15.40
CA HIS A 166 25.09 20.37 14.80
C HIS A 166 25.01 19.22 15.80
N PHE A 167 24.11 18.28 15.54
CA PHE A 167 23.91 17.09 16.35
C PHE A 167 24.07 15.82 15.49
N PRO A 168 24.76 14.77 15.97
CA PRO A 168 24.99 13.56 15.17
C PRO A 168 23.69 12.81 14.84
N GLU A 169 22.65 12.97 15.65
CA GLU A 169 21.33 12.37 15.42
C GLU A 169 20.43 13.16 14.45
N ARG A 170 20.88 14.32 13.96
CA ARG A 170 20.14 15.15 12.99
C ARG A 170 20.96 15.40 11.77
N ILE A 171 20.52 14.84 10.66
CA ILE A 171 21.24 14.88 9.41
C ILE A 171 20.35 15.60 8.42
N PHE A 172 20.90 16.61 7.76
CA PHE A 172 20.27 17.26 6.62
C PHE A 172 21.14 16.99 5.40
N ASN A 173 20.55 16.46 4.34
CA ASN A 173 21.28 16.07 3.14
C ASN A 173 20.43 16.23 1.87
N ASP A 174 21.00 15.77 0.76
CA ASP A 174 20.39 15.85 -0.57
C ASP A 174 20.11 14.45 -1.14
N ASP A 175 19.98 13.42 -0.28
CA ASP A 175 19.73 12.05 -0.73
C ASP A 175 18.35 11.94 -1.34
N ALA A 176 18.21 11.41 -2.56
CA ALA A 176 16.91 11.26 -3.19
C ALA A 176 15.99 10.31 -2.37
N VAL A 177 14.90 10.86 -1.80
CA VAL A 177 13.91 10.10 -1.03
C VAL A 177 12.56 10.15 -1.76
N LEU A 178 12.02 8.98 -2.13
CA LEU A 178 10.71 8.90 -2.80
C LEU A 178 9.57 9.15 -1.81
N ALA A 179 9.59 8.41 -0.71
CA ALA A 179 8.62 8.48 0.39
C ALA A 179 9.34 8.13 1.70
N SER A 180 8.83 8.65 2.81
CA SER A 180 9.38 8.41 4.16
C SER A 180 9.60 6.93 4.47
N TYR A 181 10.75 6.62 5.09
CA TYR A 181 11.06 5.27 5.55
C TYR A 181 11.92 5.26 6.81
N PHE A 182 11.74 4.24 7.64
CA PHE A 182 12.68 3.88 8.70
C PHE A 182 13.77 2.97 8.16
N GLN A 183 14.97 3.08 8.71
CA GLN A 183 16.08 2.19 8.43
C GLN A 183 16.67 1.60 9.73
N LEU A 184 16.81 0.28 9.74
CA LEU A 184 17.45 -0.48 10.81
C LEU A 184 18.43 -1.47 10.17
N GLY A 185 19.73 -1.26 10.36
CA GLY A 185 20.79 -1.93 9.61
C GLY A 185 20.60 -1.74 8.09
N ASP A 186 20.67 -2.83 7.33
CA ASP A 186 20.51 -2.81 5.87
C ASP A 186 19.03 -2.87 5.41
N ARG A 187 18.07 -2.67 6.31
CA ARG A 187 16.64 -2.82 6.00
C ARG A 187 15.89 -1.51 6.09
N GLN A 188 15.10 -1.26 5.06
CA GLN A 188 14.17 -0.15 4.97
C GLN A 188 12.72 -0.61 5.21
N TYR A 189 11.94 0.23 5.88
CA TYR A 189 10.52 0.03 6.20
C TYR A 189 9.79 1.32 5.82
N HIS A 190 8.88 1.28 4.86
CA HIS A 190 8.07 2.44 4.52
C HIS A 190 7.31 2.94 5.74
N ALA A 191 7.37 4.23 6.02
CA ALA A 191 7.15 4.72 7.37
C ALA A 191 5.77 4.38 7.92
N VAL A 192 4.69 4.66 7.19
CA VAL A 192 3.32 4.31 7.63
C VAL A 192 3.02 2.83 7.35
N ASP A 193 3.27 2.36 6.12
CA ASP A 193 2.86 1.02 5.67
C ASP A 193 3.55 -0.14 6.40
N ASP A 194 4.83 0.03 6.73
CA ASP A 194 5.64 -0.99 7.38
C ASP A 194 5.87 -0.70 8.86
N LEU A 195 5.24 0.32 9.46
CA LEU A 195 5.45 0.62 10.89
C LEU A 195 5.13 -0.58 11.77
N LEU A 196 3.98 -1.22 11.54
CA LEU A 196 3.58 -2.43 12.26
C LEU A 196 4.54 -3.61 12.04
N ARG A 197 5.30 -3.61 10.93
CA ARG A 197 6.32 -4.63 10.65
C ARG A 197 7.61 -4.31 11.41
N LEU A 198 8.01 -3.04 11.43
CA LEU A 198 9.13 -2.55 12.23
C LEU A 198 8.88 -2.81 13.72
N THR A 199 7.72 -2.43 14.24
CA THR A 199 7.39 -2.56 15.67
C THR A 199 7.38 -4.02 16.14
N ARG A 200 6.78 -4.94 15.35
CA ARG A 200 6.85 -6.38 15.63
C ARG A 200 8.30 -6.88 15.69
N ARG A 201 9.17 -6.37 14.80
CA ARG A 201 10.58 -6.78 14.76
C ARG A 201 11.39 -6.22 15.92
N LEU A 202 11.17 -4.96 16.29
CA LEU A 202 11.77 -4.35 17.48
C LEU A 202 11.33 -5.10 18.73
N LYS A 203 10.02 -5.40 18.87
CA LYS A 203 9.47 -6.22 19.95
C LYS A 203 10.08 -7.62 20.01
N GLN A 204 10.22 -8.31 18.87
CA GLN A 204 10.85 -9.64 18.81
C GLN A 204 12.31 -9.65 19.30
N GLN A 205 13.05 -8.56 19.07
CA GLN A 205 14.43 -8.39 19.52
C GLN A 205 14.54 -7.75 20.91
N LYS A 206 13.42 -7.52 21.61
CA LYS A 206 13.36 -6.83 22.91
C LYS A 206 13.94 -5.42 22.88
N LEU A 207 13.76 -4.73 21.76
CA LEU A 207 14.21 -3.35 21.51
C LEU A 207 13.14 -2.31 21.86
N PHE A 208 12.05 -2.74 22.49
CA PHE A 208 11.06 -1.87 23.12
C PHE A 208 10.97 -2.15 24.61
N THR A 209 10.82 -1.08 25.39
CA THR A 209 10.62 -1.09 26.84
C THR A 209 9.16 -1.32 27.22
N ASP A 210 8.22 -0.99 26.34
CA ASP A 210 6.78 -1.19 26.53
C ASP A 210 6.08 -1.71 25.25
N ASN A 211 4.77 -1.97 25.33
CA ASN A 211 3.97 -2.44 24.22
C ASN A 211 3.68 -1.32 23.20
N PRO A 212 4.02 -1.53 21.92
CA PRO A 212 3.77 -0.55 20.87
C PRO A 212 2.28 -0.49 20.49
N ILE A 213 1.60 0.63 20.76
CA ILE A 213 0.22 0.92 20.32
C ILE A 213 0.29 2.14 19.39
N PHE A 214 0.52 1.90 18.09
CA PHE A 214 0.76 2.98 17.12
C PHE A 214 -0.31 3.07 16.04
N LEU A 215 -0.68 1.93 15.43
CA LEU A 215 -1.63 1.89 14.32
C LEU A 215 -2.69 0.84 14.57
N ILE A 216 -3.89 1.08 14.04
CA ILE A 216 -4.96 0.09 14.05
C ILE A 216 -4.53 -1.12 13.19
N ASN A 217 -4.45 -2.29 13.82
CA ASN A 217 -3.90 -3.51 13.23
C ASN A 217 -5.02 -4.38 12.64
N HIS A 218 -5.71 -3.88 11.62
CA HIS A 218 -6.86 -4.56 11.02
C HIS A 218 -6.51 -5.91 10.38
N ILE A 219 -5.25 -6.12 9.99
CA ILE A 219 -4.82 -7.33 9.25
C ILE A 219 -4.72 -8.58 10.15
N ASP A 220 -4.49 -8.42 11.45
CA ASP A 220 -4.29 -9.59 12.32
C ASP A 220 -5.63 -10.24 12.77
N TRP A 221 -6.79 -9.67 12.46
CA TRP A 221 -8.03 -10.03 13.16
C TRP A 221 -9.04 -10.84 12.34
N ARG A 222 -9.02 -10.88 11.00
CA ARG A 222 -10.08 -11.54 10.18
C ARG A 222 -11.52 -11.13 10.57
N GLU A 223 -11.65 -10.07 11.35
CA GLU A 223 -12.91 -9.50 11.74
C GLU A 223 -13.18 -8.41 10.71
N HIS A 224 -14.24 -8.62 9.94
CA HIS A 224 -14.81 -7.59 9.10
C HIS A 224 -15.06 -6.34 9.94
N LEU A 225 -14.67 -5.16 9.43
CA LEU A 225 -14.88 -3.91 10.17
C LEU A 225 -16.35 -3.65 10.46
N ILE A 226 -17.20 -4.10 9.54
CA ILE A 226 -18.65 -4.03 9.62
C ILE A 226 -19.13 -5.45 9.83
N SER A 227 -19.54 -5.75 11.06
CA SER A 227 -20.09 -7.06 11.44
C SER A 227 -21.52 -6.98 11.96
N ASP A 228 -22.02 -5.77 12.22
CA ASP A 228 -23.41 -5.56 12.60
C ASP A 228 -24.33 -5.88 11.42
N ALA A 229 -25.44 -6.56 11.69
CA ALA A 229 -26.33 -7.05 10.64
C ALA A 229 -27.10 -5.91 9.95
N GLU A 230 -27.39 -4.82 10.64
CA GLU A 230 -28.08 -3.66 10.09
C GLU A 230 -27.15 -2.90 9.14
N GLU A 231 -25.97 -2.51 9.63
CA GLU A 231 -24.92 -1.86 8.83
C GLU A 231 -24.52 -2.72 7.60
N LEU A 232 -24.42 -4.04 7.77
CA LEU A 232 -24.10 -4.93 6.66
C LEU A 232 -25.21 -4.96 5.60
N ASN A 233 -26.47 -5.01 6.01
CA ASN A 233 -27.60 -4.98 5.07
C ASN A 233 -27.66 -3.65 4.31
N GLU A 234 -27.36 -2.54 4.99
CA GLU A 234 -27.28 -1.22 4.36
C GLU A 234 -26.20 -1.20 3.27
N ILE A 235 -24.98 -1.65 3.57
CA ILE A 235 -23.90 -1.74 2.57
C ILE A 235 -24.27 -2.67 1.42
N GLN A 236 -24.81 -3.85 1.71
CA GLN A 236 -25.21 -4.81 0.68
C GLN A 236 -26.29 -4.25 -0.25
N ALA A 237 -27.17 -3.37 0.26
CA ALA A 237 -28.22 -2.70 -0.51
C ALA A 237 -27.70 -1.54 -1.38
N LEU A 238 -26.46 -1.07 -1.17
CA LEU A 238 -25.83 -0.08 -2.04
C LEU A 238 -25.29 -0.67 -3.34
N ASP A 239 -25.39 -1.99 -3.54
CA ASP A 239 -24.91 -2.73 -4.70
C ASP A 239 -23.47 -2.32 -5.11
N PRO A 240 -22.47 -2.49 -4.21
CA PRO A 240 -21.12 -2.01 -4.48
C PRO A 240 -20.48 -2.74 -5.67
N GLU A 241 -19.84 -2.01 -6.57
CA GLU A 241 -19.11 -2.56 -7.71
C GLU A 241 -17.60 -2.42 -7.50
N LEU A 242 -16.83 -3.45 -7.86
CA LEU A 242 -15.37 -3.41 -7.77
C LEU A 242 -14.73 -3.86 -9.08
N ASP A 243 -14.01 -2.96 -9.73
CA ASP A 243 -13.21 -3.27 -10.90
C ASP A 243 -11.77 -3.56 -10.49
N LEU A 244 -11.25 -4.72 -10.89
CA LEU A 244 -9.90 -5.15 -10.59
C LEU A 244 -9.06 -5.30 -11.87
N TYR A 245 -8.05 -4.43 -12.02
CA TYR A 245 -7.09 -4.49 -13.11
C TYR A 245 -5.88 -5.32 -12.68
N VAL A 246 -5.70 -6.47 -13.34
CA VAL A 246 -4.74 -7.50 -12.92
C VAL A 246 -3.60 -7.67 -13.92
N ALA A 247 -2.36 -7.50 -13.46
CA ALA A 247 -1.20 -7.95 -14.20
C ALA A 247 -1.07 -9.47 -14.01
N LEU A 248 -1.25 -10.24 -15.09
CA LEU A 248 -1.36 -11.70 -15.01
C LEU A 248 -0.05 -12.36 -14.54
N GLU A 249 1.09 -11.74 -14.82
CA GLU A 249 2.42 -12.13 -14.36
C GLU A 249 2.76 -11.69 -12.93
N ASP A 250 1.86 -11.01 -12.22
CA ASP A 250 2.09 -10.53 -10.86
C ASP A 250 1.45 -11.43 -9.79
N PRO A 251 2.23 -12.00 -8.85
CA PRO A 251 1.67 -12.79 -7.75
C PRO A 251 0.77 -11.96 -6.82
N ILE A 252 0.95 -10.65 -6.71
CA ILE A 252 0.09 -9.79 -5.88
C ILE A 252 -1.30 -9.68 -6.48
N SER A 253 -1.41 -9.64 -7.82
CA SER A 253 -2.71 -9.67 -8.52
C SER A 253 -3.49 -10.95 -8.22
N TRP A 254 -2.81 -12.10 -8.17
CA TRP A 254 -3.43 -13.36 -7.74
C TRP A 254 -3.89 -13.32 -6.27
N LEU A 255 -3.00 -12.93 -5.36
CA LEU A 255 -3.30 -12.89 -3.93
C LEU A 255 -4.48 -11.96 -3.63
N LEU A 256 -4.56 -10.83 -4.33
CA LEU A 256 -5.62 -9.86 -4.17
C LEU A 256 -6.95 -10.36 -4.73
N LEU A 257 -6.98 -10.87 -5.98
CA LEU A 257 -8.20 -11.41 -6.57
C LEU A 257 -8.78 -12.53 -5.69
N ALA A 258 -7.92 -13.46 -5.26
CA ALA A 258 -8.34 -14.57 -4.42
C ALA A 258 -8.88 -14.07 -3.07
N TYR A 259 -8.26 -13.07 -2.44
CA TYR A 259 -8.74 -12.53 -1.16
C TYR A 259 -10.08 -11.81 -1.30
N ILE A 260 -10.21 -10.92 -2.28
CA ILE A 260 -11.48 -10.22 -2.53
C ILE A 260 -12.58 -11.23 -2.83
N LYS A 261 -12.31 -12.21 -3.70
CA LYS A 261 -13.31 -13.21 -4.09
C LYS A 261 -13.69 -14.16 -2.95
N GLU A 262 -12.73 -14.64 -2.17
CA GLU A 262 -12.97 -15.66 -1.12
C GLU A 262 -13.53 -15.07 0.18
N GLU A 263 -13.20 -13.81 0.51
CA GLU A 263 -13.50 -13.23 1.82
C GLU A 263 -14.44 -12.02 1.76
N LEU A 264 -14.36 -11.17 0.71
CA LEU A 264 -15.07 -9.87 0.71
C LEU A 264 -16.31 -9.85 -0.19
N ALA A 265 -16.21 -10.44 -1.39
CA ALA A 265 -17.23 -10.24 -2.43
C ALA A 265 -18.60 -10.77 -2.01
N ASP A 266 -18.67 -12.00 -1.51
CA ASP A 266 -19.93 -12.58 -1.05
C ASP A 266 -20.40 -11.94 0.27
N TYR A 267 -19.47 -11.54 1.15
CA TYR A 267 -19.80 -10.96 2.45
C TYR A 267 -20.47 -9.59 2.31
N TYR A 268 -19.94 -8.74 1.43
CA TYR A 268 -20.42 -7.37 1.20
C TYR A 268 -21.33 -7.24 -0.03
N ASN A 269 -21.70 -8.34 -0.69
CA ASN A 269 -22.45 -8.34 -1.96
C ASN A 269 -21.79 -7.47 -3.05
N ILE A 270 -20.46 -7.55 -3.17
CA ILE A 270 -19.69 -6.77 -4.16
C ILE A 270 -19.80 -7.42 -5.54
N GLN A 271 -20.26 -6.66 -6.51
CA GLN A 271 -20.18 -7.01 -7.92
C GLN A 271 -18.74 -6.83 -8.42
N LEU A 272 -17.97 -7.92 -8.37
CA LEU A 272 -16.58 -7.96 -8.80
C LEU A 272 -16.46 -8.08 -10.33
N ASN A 273 -15.70 -7.20 -10.96
CA ASN A 273 -15.29 -7.25 -12.36
C ASN A 273 -13.76 -7.37 -12.46
N VAL A 274 -13.25 -8.07 -13.47
CA VAL A 274 -11.80 -8.29 -13.64
C VAL A 274 -11.35 -7.91 -15.04
N TYR A 275 -10.28 -7.13 -15.12
CA TYR A 275 -9.70 -6.61 -16.35
C TYR A 275 -8.23 -7.07 -16.45
N PRO A 276 -7.93 -8.12 -17.24
CA PRO A 276 -6.55 -8.54 -17.44
C PRO A 276 -5.75 -7.49 -18.21
N LEU A 277 -4.56 -7.18 -17.72
CA LEU A 277 -3.62 -6.28 -18.38
C LEU A 277 -2.70 -7.05 -19.34
N SER A 278 -2.08 -6.32 -20.26
CA SER A 278 -1.05 -6.90 -21.12
C SER A 278 0.22 -7.23 -20.32
N TYR A 279 1.18 -7.88 -21.00
CA TYR A 279 2.43 -8.28 -20.34
C TYR A 279 3.38 -7.08 -20.19
N HIS A 280 3.72 -6.73 -18.95
CA HIS A 280 4.57 -5.59 -18.62
C HIS A 280 6.03 -5.97 -18.32
N GLY A 281 6.43 -7.23 -18.49
CA GLY A 281 7.82 -7.64 -18.26
C GLY A 281 8.25 -7.59 -16.79
N ARG A 282 7.30 -7.62 -15.84
CA ARG A 282 7.59 -7.59 -14.41
C ARG A 282 8.23 -8.91 -13.99
N ASP A 283 9.53 -8.89 -13.70
CA ASP A 283 10.30 -10.07 -13.23
C ASP A 283 10.92 -9.85 -11.83
N GLY A 284 10.92 -8.60 -11.33
CA GLY A 284 11.49 -8.19 -10.05
C GLY A 284 10.43 -7.96 -8.98
N PHE A 285 9.95 -9.04 -8.35
CA PHE A 285 8.96 -8.96 -7.28
C PHE A 285 9.60 -8.97 -5.89
N ASP A 286 9.00 -8.24 -4.92
CA ASP A 286 9.28 -8.47 -3.51
C ASP A 286 8.62 -9.80 -3.08
N TRP A 287 9.34 -10.90 -3.31
CA TRP A 287 8.92 -12.24 -2.88
C TRP A 287 8.71 -12.33 -1.36
N SER A 288 9.39 -11.49 -0.59
CA SER A 288 9.19 -11.43 0.86
C SER A 288 7.83 -10.82 1.19
N LEU A 289 7.37 -9.80 0.45
CA LEU A 289 6.03 -9.25 0.55
C LEU A 289 4.98 -10.29 0.14
N ALA A 290 5.09 -10.88 -1.04
CA ALA A 290 4.14 -11.91 -1.51
C ALA A 290 4.02 -13.07 -0.50
N THR A 291 5.14 -13.52 0.08
CA THR A 291 5.13 -14.57 1.13
C THR A 291 4.44 -14.11 2.41
N ARG A 292 4.64 -12.86 2.84
CA ARG A 292 3.95 -12.31 4.03
C ARG A 292 2.45 -12.22 3.79
N LEU A 293 2.05 -11.67 2.65
CA LEU A 293 0.65 -11.49 2.29
C LEU A 293 -0.06 -12.85 2.19
N SER A 294 0.55 -13.82 1.49
CA SER A 294 0.06 -15.20 1.42
C SER A 294 -0.18 -15.85 2.80
N LYS A 295 0.72 -15.61 3.76
CA LYS A 295 0.56 -16.14 5.12
C LYS A 295 -0.55 -15.45 5.90
N ARG A 296 -0.78 -14.16 5.63
CA ARG A 296 -1.81 -13.35 6.30
C ARG A 296 -3.20 -13.64 5.77
N THR A 297 -3.33 -13.79 4.45
CA THR A 297 -4.61 -14.11 3.80
C THR A 297 -4.89 -15.61 3.76
N GLU A 298 -3.93 -16.46 4.14
CA GLU A 298 -3.93 -17.92 3.97
C GLU A 298 -4.03 -18.40 2.51
N ILE A 299 -3.98 -17.49 1.54
CA ILE A 299 -3.99 -17.81 0.12
C ILE A 299 -2.58 -18.23 -0.29
N LYS A 300 -2.46 -19.46 -0.80
CA LYS A 300 -1.20 -19.97 -1.31
C LYS A 300 -0.91 -19.36 -2.68
N PHE A 301 0.37 -19.17 -2.98
CA PHE A 301 0.85 -18.77 -4.30
C PHE A 301 2.07 -19.60 -4.73
N THR A 302 2.24 -20.81 -4.19
CA THR A 302 3.30 -21.75 -4.63
C THR A 302 2.78 -23.20 -4.64
N PRO A 303 3.35 -24.09 -5.49
CA PRO A 303 4.32 -23.81 -6.55
C PRO A 303 3.74 -22.95 -7.69
N PHE A 304 4.59 -22.17 -8.34
CA PHE A 304 4.20 -21.37 -9.51
C PHE A 304 5.14 -21.57 -10.69
N CYS A 305 4.64 -21.27 -11.89
CA CYS A 305 5.45 -21.03 -13.09
C CYS A 305 5.12 -19.60 -13.57
N ARG A 306 6.09 -18.69 -13.57
CA ARG A 306 5.80 -17.29 -13.91
C ARG A 306 5.33 -17.17 -15.36
N PRO A 307 4.22 -16.45 -15.63
CA PRO A 307 3.78 -16.17 -16.99
C PRO A 307 4.86 -15.45 -17.79
N THR A 308 4.99 -15.84 -19.04
CA THR A 308 5.70 -15.09 -20.08
C THR A 308 4.68 -14.33 -20.92
N GLN A 309 5.10 -13.41 -21.77
CA GLN A 309 4.19 -12.74 -22.72
C GLN A 309 3.26 -13.72 -23.46
N ALA A 310 3.79 -14.84 -23.95
CA ALA A 310 2.99 -15.86 -24.62
C ALA A 310 2.00 -16.58 -23.69
N ALA A 311 2.38 -16.79 -22.43
CA ALA A 311 1.47 -17.37 -21.44
C ALA A 311 0.39 -16.37 -21.00
N THR A 312 0.73 -15.08 -20.84
CA THR A 312 -0.21 -13.99 -20.55
C THR A 312 -1.27 -13.88 -21.65
N LEU A 313 -0.86 -13.92 -22.93
CA LEU A 313 -1.81 -13.93 -24.04
C LEU A 313 -2.70 -15.18 -24.03
N ALA A 314 -2.12 -16.36 -23.76
CA ALA A 314 -2.90 -17.60 -23.64
C ALA A 314 -3.90 -17.56 -22.48
N MET A 315 -3.52 -16.97 -21.34
CA MET A 315 -4.42 -16.73 -20.20
C MET A 315 -5.58 -15.82 -20.59
N ALA A 316 -5.29 -14.69 -21.23
CA ALA A 316 -6.31 -13.77 -21.71
C ALA A 316 -7.25 -14.41 -22.74
N GLN A 317 -6.72 -15.27 -23.63
CA GLN A 317 -7.53 -16.02 -24.58
C GLN A 317 -8.54 -16.93 -23.88
N LEU A 318 -8.13 -17.66 -22.83
CA LEU A 318 -9.05 -18.49 -22.04
C LEU A 318 -10.10 -17.62 -21.33
N PHE A 319 -9.67 -16.51 -20.73
CA PHE A 319 -10.56 -15.58 -20.03
C PHE A 319 -11.65 -14.98 -20.93
N TYR A 320 -11.30 -14.52 -22.13
CA TYR A 320 -12.27 -13.94 -23.05
C TYR A 320 -13.12 -14.98 -23.80
N SER A 321 -12.76 -16.26 -23.71
CA SER A 321 -13.53 -17.35 -24.34
C SER A 321 -14.66 -17.89 -23.46
N VAL A 322 -14.80 -17.42 -22.22
CA VAL A 322 -15.95 -17.72 -21.36
C VAL A 322 -17.01 -16.62 -21.40
N PRO A 323 -18.29 -16.92 -21.10
CA PRO A 323 -19.33 -15.91 -20.92
C PRO A 323 -18.95 -14.86 -19.88
N GLU A 324 -19.45 -13.64 -20.05
CA GLU A 324 -19.13 -12.51 -19.17
C GLU A 324 -19.43 -12.79 -17.70
N GLU A 325 -20.57 -13.42 -17.40
CA GLU A 325 -20.97 -13.78 -16.03
C GLU A 325 -19.99 -14.79 -15.36
N GLN A 326 -19.18 -15.51 -16.15
CA GLN A 326 -18.25 -16.52 -15.66
C GLN A 326 -16.80 -16.02 -15.61
N ARG A 327 -16.52 -14.81 -16.10
CA ARG A 327 -15.16 -14.28 -16.27
C ARG A 327 -14.38 -14.20 -14.97
N VAL A 328 -15.02 -13.79 -13.87
CA VAL A 328 -14.38 -13.71 -12.55
C VAL A 328 -13.91 -15.09 -12.08
N ASP A 329 -14.79 -16.09 -12.15
CA ASP A 329 -14.47 -17.46 -11.76
C ASP A 329 -13.41 -18.08 -12.68
N ALA A 330 -13.50 -17.81 -13.99
CA ALA A 330 -12.51 -18.24 -14.96
C ALA A 330 -11.13 -17.63 -14.64
N MET A 331 -11.05 -16.32 -14.39
CA MET A 331 -9.79 -15.67 -14.03
C MET A 331 -9.21 -16.23 -12.73
N TYR A 332 -10.06 -16.45 -11.71
CA TYR A 332 -9.66 -17.07 -10.47
C TYR A 332 -9.05 -18.46 -10.71
N ARG A 333 -9.69 -19.33 -11.51
CA ARG A 333 -9.17 -20.65 -11.87
C ARG A 333 -7.87 -20.57 -12.68
N ILE A 334 -7.77 -19.64 -13.62
CA ILE A 334 -6.58 -19.40 -14.45
C ILE A 334 -5.38 -19.01 -13.58
N LEU A 335 -5.55 -17.99 -12.72
CA LEU A 335 -4.47 -17.54 -11.84
C LEU A 335 -4.12 -18.60 -10.80
N LYS A 336 -5.10 -19.34 -10.25
CA LYS A 336 -4.86 -20.48 -9.36
C LYS A 336 -4.00 -21.55 -10.03
N ALA A 337 -4.30 -21.90 -11.29
CA ALA A 337 -3.51 -22.87 -12.05
C ALA A 337 -2.03 -22.45 -12.21
N VAL A 338 -1.79 -21.18 -12.53
CA VAL A 338 -0.43 -20.65 -12.71
C VAL A 338 0.31 -20.51 -11.38
N TRP A 339 -0.31 -19.84 -10.42
CA TRP A 339 0.32 -19.40 -9.18
C TRP A 339 0.30 -20.44 -8.07
N THR A 340 -0.61 -21.42 -8.09
CA THR A 340 -0.66 -22.44 -7.03
C THR A 340 -0.38 -23.87 -7.51
N GLN A 341 -0.54 -24.12 -8.81
CA GLN A 341 -0.35 -25.45 -9.39
C GLN A 341 0.87 -25.51 -10.32
N GLY A 342 1.51 -24.37 -10.61
CA GLY A 342 2.69 -24.29 -11.45
C GLY A 342 2.44 -24.61 -12.93
N LYS A 343 1.19 -24.45 -13.42
CA LYS A 343 0.87 -24.65 -14.83
C LYS A 343 1.48 -23.52 -15.68
N ASP A 344 2.26 -23.88 -16.70
CA ASP A 344 2.72 -22.98 -17.76
C ASP A 344 1.70 -22.98 -18.91
N LEU A 345 0.94 -21.90 -19.08
CA LEU A 345 -0.11 -21.82 -20.10
C LEU A 345 0.39 -21.52 -21.51
N SER A 346 1.70 -21.28 -21.69
CA SER A 346 2.32 -21.36 -23.03
C SER A 346 2.55 -22.80 -23.49
N PHE A 347 2.43 -23.78 -22.58
CA PHE A 347 2.54 -25.20 -22.91
C PHE A 347 1.17 -25.81 -23.21
N LYS A 348 1.03 -26.29 -24.45
CA LYS A 348 -0.23 -26.83 -24.99
C LYS A 348 -0.96 -27.81 -24.05
N SER A 349 -0.27 -28.76 -23.43
CA SER A 349 -0.95 -29.73 -22.54
C SER A 349 -1.59 -29.08 -21.32
N HIS A 350 -0.97 -28.04 -20.75
CA HIS A 350 -1.57 -27.33 -19.61
C HIS A 350 -2.72 -26.44 -20.08
N PHE A 351 -2.56 -25.80 -21.24
CA PHE A 351 -3.59 -24.98 -21.86
C PHE A 351 -4.85 -25.81 -22.18
N ASP A 352 -4.70 -26.92 -22.91
CA ASP A 352 -5.81 -27.80 -23.31
C ASP A 352 -6.53 -28.38 -22.07
N GLN A 353 -5.78 -28.72 -21.01
CA GLN A 353 -6.37 -29.18 -19.75
C GLN A 353 -7.21 -28.08 -19.09
N LEU A 354 -6.68 -26.84 -19.01
CA LEU A 354 -7.41 -25.74 -18.39
C LEU A 354 -8.61 -25.30 -19.24
N MET A 355 -8.50 -25.35 -20.57
CA MET A 355 -9.61 -25.12 -21.50
C MET A 355 -10.78 -26.09 -21.23
N GLN A 356 -10.48 -27.37 -20.97
CA GLN A 356 -11.49 -28.35 -20.57
C GLN A 356 -12.06 -28.08 -19.17
N GLU A 357 -11.22 -27.73 -18.19
CA GLU A 357 -11.64 -27.37 -16.82
C GLU A 357 -12.54 -26.11 -16.78
N LEU A 358 -12.41 -25.22 -17.77
CA LEU A 358 -13.23 -24.02 -17.96
C LEU A 358 -14.43 -24.27 -18.89
N GLU A 359 -14.63 -25.49 -19.37
CA GLU A 359 -15.75 -25.88 -20.26
C GLU A 359 -15.78 -25.08 -21.58
N ILE A 360 -14.62 -24.59 -22.03
CA ILE A 360 -14.50 -23.80 -23.26
C ILE A 360 -14.52 -24.76 -24.46
N THR A 361 -15.55 -24.66 -25.29
CA THR A 361 -15.69 -25.49 -26.50
C THR A 361 -15.03 -24.88 -27.73
N ALA A 362 -14.95 -23.54 -27.79
CA ALA A 362 -14.30 -22.79 -28.85
C ALA A 362 -13.63 -21.55 -28.27
N LEU A 363 -12.46 -21.20 -28.79
CA LEU A 363 -11.78 -19.97 -28.42
C LEU A 363 -12.44 -18.78 -29.12
N ILE A 364 -12.41 -17.62 -28.47
CA ILE A 364 -12.87 -16.36 -29.05
C ILE A 364 -12.09 -16.03 -30.33
N THR A 365 -12.77 -15.54 -31.35
CA THR A 365 -12.17 -15.13 -32.64
C THR A 365 -11.78 -13.65 -32.68
N GLU A 366 -12.24 -12.86 -31.71
CA GLU A 366 -11.91 -11.45 -31.54
C GLU A 366 -10.43 -11.27 -31.18
N ASP A 367 -9.92 -10.07 -31.46
CA ASP A 367 -8.55 -9.69 -31.15
C ASP A 367 -8.39 -9.45 -29.64
N VAL A 368 -7.85 -10.46 -28.95
CA VAL A 368 -7.57 -10.40 -27.52
C VAL A 368 -6.48 -9.39 -27.20
N GLU A 369 -5.49 -9.19 -28.07
CA GLU A 369 -4.43 -8.19 -27.83
C GLU A 369 -5.02 -6.78 -27.82
N ALA A 370 -5.95 -6.48 -28.72
CA ALA A 370 -6.67 -5.21 -28.72
C ALA A 370 -7.47 -4.99 -27.43
N LYS A 371 -8.13 -6.02 -26.88
CA LYS A 371 -8.83 -5.93 -25.59
C LYS A 371 -7.89 -5.68 -24.42
N LEU A 372 -6.72 -6.32 -24.41
CA LEU A 372 -5.71 -6.08 -23.37
C LEU A 372 -5.18 -4.63 -23.44
N GLN A 373 -4.94 -4.11 -24.65
CA GLN A 373 -4.52 -2.71 -24.83
C GLN A 373 -5.59 -1.72 -24.37
N GLU A 374 -6.88 -2.03 -24.60
CA GLU A 374 -7.98 -1.22 -24.07
C GLU A 374 -7.98 -1.22 -22.54
N ASN A 375 -7.80 -2.39 -21.90
CA ASN A 375 -7.69 -2.46 -20.44
C ASN A 375 -6.46 -1.70 -19.91
N ASP A 376 -5.33 -1.76 -20.62
CA ASP A 376 -4.12 -1.01 -20.25
C ASP A 376 -4.39 0.49 -20.26
N MET A 377 -5.06 1.00 -21.30
CA MET A 377 -5.44 2.42 -21.39
C MET A 377 -6.39 2.82 -20.26
N LEU A 378 -7.41 2.01 -19.97
CA LEU A 378 -8.34 2.25 -18.87
C LEU A 378 -7.63 2.26 -17.52
N CYS A 379 -6.65 1.37 -17.32
CA CYS A 379 -5.86 1.28 -16.11
C CYS A 379 -4.90 2.49 -15.96
N GLU A 380 -4.25 2.91 -17.04
CA GLU A 380 -3.36 4.08 -17.05
C GLU A 380 -4.10 5.36 -16.65
N MET A 381 -5.35 5.53 -17.13
CA MET A 381 -6.22 6.64 -16.75
C MET A 381 -6.52 6.70 -15.24
N LYS A 382 -6.31 5.60 -14.50
CA LYS A 382 -6.48 5.57 -13.04
C LYS A 382 -5.30 6.17 -12.27
N SER A 383 -4.19 6.48 -12.95
CA SER A 383 -3.03 7.21 -12.40
C SER A 383 -2.46 6.60 -11.11
N GLN A 384 -2.36 5.28 -11.07
CA GLN A 384 -1.84 4.54 -9.91
C GLN A 384 -0.36 4.18 -10.08
N PRO A 385 0.43 4.15 -9.00
CA PRO A 385 1.89 3.98 -9.08
C PRO A 385 2.34 2.53 -9.21
N ASP A 386 1.46 1.54 -9.09
CA ASP A 386 1.78 0.12 -9.28
C ASP A 386 0.50 -0.72 -9.47
N PHE A 387 0.66 -1.95 -9.96
CA PHE A 387 -0.42 -2.94 -10.08
C PHE A 387 -0.47 -3.88 -8.86
N PRO A 388 -1.62 -4.55 -8.60
CA PRO A 388 -2.93 -4.37 -9.24
C PRO A 388 -3.61 -3.06 -8.85
N VAL A 389 -4.50 -2.57 -9.74
CA VAL A 389 -5.33 -1.38 -9.51
C VAL A 389 -6.77 -1.82 -9.22
N ILE A 390 -7.36 -1.17 -8.21
CA ILE A 390 -8.72 -1.41 -7.73
C ILE A 390 -9.51 -0.10 -7.91
N GLU A 391 -10.71 -0.19 -8.46
CA GLU A 391 -11.70 0.87 -8.43
C GLU A 391 -12.97 0.34 -7.76
N LEU A 392 -13.29 0.91 -6.59
CA LEU A 392 -14.53 0.63 -5.87
C LEU A 392 -15.54 1.74 -6.16
N ARG A 393 -16.74 1.37 -6.60
CA ARG A 393 -17.88 2.26 -6.76
C ARG A 393 -18.96 1.89 -5.76
N VAL A 394 -19.37 2.86 -4.95
CA VAL A 394 -20.41 2.70 -3.94
C VAL A 394 -21.04 4.07 -3.67
N ASP A 395 -22.36 4.11 -3.51
CA ASP A 395 -23.13 5.33 -3.22
C ASP A 395 -22.83 6.50 -4.20
N GLY A 396 -22.71 6.18 -5.49
CA GLY A 396 -22.42 7.17 -6.55
C GLY A 396 -21.00 7.77 -6.52
N GLN A 397 -20.13 7.29 -5.63
CA GLN A 397 -18.73 7.72 -5.53
C GLN A 397 -17.78 6.66 -6.08
N SER A 398 -16.64 7.08 -6.62
CA SER A 398 -15.58 6.20 -7.11
C SER A 398 -14.29 6.40 -6.32
N TYR A 399 -13.69 5.29 -5.88
CA TYR A 399 -12.48 5.25 -5.09
C TYR A 399 -11.46 4.37 -5.80
N VAL A 400 -10.30 4.95 -6.13
CA VAL A 400 -9.24 4.27 -6.87
C VAL A 400 -8.00 4.12 -5.99
N PHE A 401 -7.50 2.90 -5.87
CA PHE A 401 -6.31 2.58 -5.07
C PHE A 401 -5.59 1.35 -5.62
N ASN A 402 -4.39 1.07 -5.13
CA ASN A 402 -3.58 -0.06 -5.55
C ASN A 402 -2.92 -0.77 -4.36
N SER A 403 -2.38 -1.97 -4.58
CA SER A 403 -1.72 -2.82 -3.56
C SER A 403 -2.67 -3.56 -2.62
N LEU A 404 -2.21 -4.73 -2.15
CA LEU A 404 -2.90 -5.50 -1.12
C LEU A 404 -2.82 -4.82 0.26
N TYR A 405 -1.84 -3.93 0.48
CA TYR A 405 -1.84 -3.03 1.65
C TYR A 405 -2.92 -1.95 1.59
N ARG A 406 -3.85 -2.03 0.66
CA ARG A 406 -4.97 -1.10 0.56
C ARG A 406 -6.28 -1.84 0.36
N VAL A 407 -6.28 -3.17 0.36
CA VAL A 407 -7.53 -3.94 0.17
C VAL A 407 -8.54 -3.70 1.31
N TRP A 408 -8.06 -3.43 2.52
CA TRP A 408 -8.91 -3.01 3.64
C TRP A 408 -9.55 -1.63 3.45
N MET A 409 -9.07 -0.84 2.48
CA MET A 409 -9.75 0.41 2.13
C MET A 409 -11.18 0.13 1.69
N ILE A 410 -11.48 -1.05 1.12
CA ILE A 410 -12.84 -1.45 0.78
C ILE A 410 -13.74 -1.32 2.01
N GLU A 411 -13.40 -2.00 3.10
CA GLU A 411 -14.19 -1.97 4.34
C GLU A 411 -14.14 -0.60 5.03
N SER A 412 -13.01 0.10 4.95
CA SER A 412 -12.89 1.46 5.52
C SER A 412 -13.75 2.47 4.75
N ILE A 413 -13.86 2.33 3.44
CA ILE A 413 -14.73 3.16 2.59
C ILE A 413 -16.19 2.86 2.93
N PHE A 414 -16.58 1.60 3.04
CA PHE A 414 -17.93 1.23 3.47
C PHE A 414 -18.30 1.84 4.83
N SER A 415 -17.40 1.73 5.82
CA SER A 415 -17.63 2.33 7.14
C SER A 415 -17.79 3.86 7.06
N ASN A 416 -16.99 4.54 6.25
CA ASN A 416 -17.14 5.99 6.06
C ASN A 416 -18.44 6.37 5.34
N VAL A 417 -18.88 5.59 4.35
CA VAL A 417 -20.14 5.82 3.63
C VAL A 417 -21.32 5.71 4.59
N LEU A 418 -21.34 4.69 5.45
CA LEU A 418 -22.36 4.55 6.51
C LEU A 418 -22.33 5.73 7.47
N GLU A 419 -21.14 6.11 7.98
CA GLU A 419 -21.01 7.27 8.87
C GLU A 419 -21.55 8.56 8.24
N ASP A 420 -21.34 8.75 6.94
CA ASP A 420 -21.83 9.94 6.25
C ASP A 420 -23.35 9.89 6.02
N GLN A 421 -23.93 8.71 5.75
CA GLN A 421 -25.39 8.51 5.69
C GLN A 421 -26.06 8.85 7.02
N TYR A 422 -25.53 8.34 8.14
CA TYR A 422 -26.05 8.63 9.48
C TYR A 422 -25.90 10.10 9.90
N LYS A 423 -24.93 10.85 9.33
CA LYS A 423 -24.82 12.30 9.56
C LYS A 423 -25.84 13.10 8.75
N THR A 424 -26.25 12.59 7.59
CA THR A 424 -27.23 13.25 6.72
C THR A 424 -28.68 12.96 7.08
N ASP A 425 -28.95 11.83 7.77
CA ASP A 425 -30.26 11.53 8.33
C ASP A 425 -30.40 12.17 9.71
N PRO A 426 -31.18 13.26 9.88
CA PRO A 426 -31.51 13.74 11.21
C PRO A 426 -32.32 12.64 11.90
N VAL A 427 -31.82 12.18 13.05
CA VAL A 427 -32.58 11.35 13.98
C VAL A 427 -33.97 11.96 14.14
N ASP A 428 -34.98 11.23 13.67
CA ASP A 428 -36.38 11.60 13.82
C ASP A 428 -36.70 11.61 15.32
N GLU A 429 -36.50 12.76 15.99
CA GLU A 429 -37.09 13.05 17.29
C GLU A 429 -38.61 13.20 17.07
N SER A 430 -39.31 12.08 16.96
CA SER A 430 -40.77 12.05 17.01
C SER A 430 -41.31 10.82 17.74
N GLU A 431 -41.03 10.73 19.04
CA GLU A 431 -42.00 10.20 20.00
C GLU A 431 -42.11 11.14 21.20
N GLY A 432 -43.08 12.06 21.09
CA GLY A 432 -43.61 12.89 22.17
C GLY A 432 -45.13 12.90 22.15
#